data_AF-A0A0R1WS09-F1
#
_entry.id   AF-A0A0R1WS09-F1
#
_cell.length_a   1.000
_cell.length_b   1.000
_cell.length_c   1.000
_cell.angle_alpha   90.00
_cell.angle_beta   90.00
_cell.angle_gamma   90.00
#
_symmetry.space_group_name_H-M   'P 1'
#
loop_
_entity.id
_entity.type
_entity.pdbx_description
1 polymer ?
#
loop_
_entity_poly.entity_id
_entity_poly.type
_entity_poly.pdbx_seq_one_letter_code
_entity_poly.pdbx_strand_id
1 'polypeptide(L)' 'MVEATTKGKYQLGYGHGISYWKYPRMQDAEFFAGASSATVNNSKSLEVIKKHFPRAYNNYLEVVDWINENGKV' A
#
# COMPACT_ATOMS: atom_id res chain seq x y z
N MET A 1 2.80 -7.34 3.08
CA MET A 1 1.97 -6.97 4.26
C MET A 1 1.75 -8.09 5.27
N VAL A 2 1.38 -9.32 4.90
CA VAL A 2 1.11 -10.40 5.90
C VAL A 2 2.30 -10.65 6.84
N GLU A 3 3.52 -10.70 6.30
CA GLU A 3 4.73 -10.83 7.11
C GLU A 3 4.91 -9.65 8.08
N ALA A 4 4.58 -8.43 7.63
CA ALA A 4 4.65 -7.22 8.45
C ALA A 4 3.64 -7.24 9.60
N THR A 5 2.37 -7.56 9.31
CA THR A 5 1.28 -7.67 10.29
C THR A 5 1.57 -8.74 11.34
N THR A 6 2.29 -9.79 10.94
CA THR A 6 2.63 -10.91 11.82
C THR A 6 4.02 -10.79 12.45
N LYS A 7 4.71 -9.66 12.25
CA LYS A 7 6.08 -9.39 12.73
C LYS A 7 7.08 -10.49 12.35
N GLY A 8 6.97 -11.01 11.13
CA GLY A 8 7.84 -12.05 10.60
C GLY A 8 7.56 -13.46 11.14
N LYS A 9 6.46 -13.66 11.88
CA LYS A 9 6.02 -14.99 12.32
C LYS A 9 5.69 -15.91 11.15
N TYR A 10 5.05 -15.36 10.12
CA TYR A 10 4.80 -16.07 8.87
C TYR A 10 5.68 -15.46 7.79
N GLN A 11 6.59 -16.28 7.26
CA GLN A 11 7.48 -15.94 6.16
C GLN A 11 6.94 -16.65 4.91
N LEU A 12 6.32 -15.88 4.03
CA LEU A 12 5.76 -16.36 2.78
C LEU A 12 6.83 -16.46 1.69
N GLY A 13 7.97 -15.78 1.87
CA GLY A 13 9.10 -15.83 0.93
C GLY A 13 8.90 -14.94 -0.31
N TYR A 14 7.94 -14.03 -0.29
CA TYR A 14 7.65 -13.09 -1.37
C TYR A 14 7.76 -11.64 -0.87
N GLY A 15 8.46 -10.80 -1.64
CA GLY A 15 8.64 -9.38 -1.35
C GLY A 15 9.90 -9.09 -0.51
N HIS A 16 9.75 -8.27 0.54
CA HIS A 16 10.85 -7.80 1.37
C HIS A 16 11.17 -8.73 2.54
N GLY A 17 12.45 -8.82 2.92
CA GLY A 17 12.88 -9.60 4.09
C GLY A 17 12.45 -9.01 5.44
N ILE A 18 12.51 -9.80 6.52
CA ILE A 18 12.00 -9.42 7.85
C ILE A 18 12.58 -8.11 8.38
N SER A 19 13.84 -7.81 8.09
CA SER A 19 14.51 -6.57 8.50
C SER A 19 13.86 -5.34 7.89
N TYR A 20 13.26 -5.43 6.71
CA TYR A 20 12.56 -4.32 6.06
C TYR A 20 11.38 -3.84 6.92
N TRP A 21 10.64 -4.77 7.52
CA TRP A 21 9.48 -4.45 8.36
C TRP A 21 9.84 -3.77 9.69
N LYS A 22 11.15 -3.68 10.03
CA LYS A 22 11.63 -2.95 11.21
C LYS A 22 11.74 -1.45 10.96
N TYR A 23 11.80 -1.01 9.70
CA TYR A 23 11.82 0.43 9.40
C TYR A 23 10.44 1.04 9.70
N PRO A 24 10.39 2.22 10.32
CA PRO A 24 9.13 2.91 10.58
C PRO A 24 8.32 3.12 9.30
N ARG A 25 6.99 3.02 9.40
CA ARG A 25 6.04 3.39 8.32
C ARG A 25 6.08 2.52 7.05
N MET A 26 6.82 1.41 7.02
CA MET A 26 6.88 0.54 5.82
C MET A 26 5.55 -0.10 5.45
N GLN A 27 4.68 -0.38 6.41
CA GLN A 27 3.33 -0.86 6.11
C GLN A 27 2.51 0.19 5.35
N ASP A 28 2.64 1.46 5.72
CA ASP A 28 1.93 2.56 5.07
C ASP A 28 2.51 2.79 3.66
N ALA A 29 3.83 2.80 3.52
CA ALA A 29 4.50 2.95 2.23
C ALA A 29 4.09 1.84 1.24
N GLU A 30 4.04 0.59 1.70
CA GLU A 30 3.60 -0.56 0.90
C GLU A 30 2.11 -0.50 0.56
N PHE A 31 1.26 0.05 1.44
CA PHE A 31 -0.14 0.30 1.10
C PHE A 31 -0.24 1.31 -0.06
N PHE A 32 0.48 2.43 0.01
CA PHE A 32 0.52 3.41 -1.07
C PHE A 32 1.04 2.79 -2.38
N ALA A 33 2.14 2.04 -2.34
CA ALA A 33 2.67 1.36 -3.53
C ALA A 33 1.69 0.35 -4.12
N GLY A 34 1.04 -0.45 -3.27
CA GLY A 34 0.04 -1.44 -3.67
C GLY A 34 -1.22 -0.81 -4.27
N ALA A 35 -1.73 0.26 -3.65
CA ALA A 35 -2.87 1.02 -4.14
C ALA A 35 -2.56 1.67 -5.51
N SER A 36 -1.39 2.30 -5.65
CA SER A 36 -0.94 2.87 -6.92
C SER A 36 -0.83 1.83 -8.02
N SER A 37 -0.14 0.71 -7.76
CA SER A 37 0.02 -0.36 -8.73
C SER A 37 -1.33 -0.92 -9.17
N ALA A 38 -2.21 -1.26 -8.22
CA ALA A 38 -3.54 -1.78 -8.53
C ALA A 38 -4.38 -0.78 -9.34
N THR A 39 -4.32 0.51 -9.00
CA THR A 39 -5.03 1.58 -9.71
C THR A 39 -4.59 1.69 -11.18
N VAL A 40 -3.29 1.55 -11.44
CA VAL A 40 -2.72 1.75 -12.79
C VAL A 40 -2.82 0.48 -13.64
N ASN A 41 -2.63 -0.71 -13.07
CA ASN A 41 -2.37 -1.91 -13.87
C ASN A 41 -3.16 -3.17 -13.48
N ASN A 42 -3.95 -3.17 -12.40
CA ASN A 42 -4.60 -4.41 -11.91
C ASN A 42 -5.98 -4.15 -11.31
N SER A 43 -7.00 -4.10 -12.18
CA SER A 43 -8.40 -3.85 -11.82
C SER A 43 -8.97 -4.85 -10.81
N LYS A 44 -8.61 -6.14 -10.91
CA LYS A 44 -9.08 -7.17 -9.97
C LYS A 44 -8.55 -6.91 -8.56
N SER A 45 -7.27 -6.57 -8.43
CA SER A 45 -6.69 -6.22 -7.13
C SER A 45 -7.31 -4.93 -6.58
N LEU A 46 -7.59 -3.97 -7.47
CA LEU A 46 -8.25 -2.73 -7.08
C LEU A 46 -9.66 -2.96 -6.52
N GLU A 47 -10.45 -3.86 -7.11
CA GLU A 47 -11.77 -4.24 -6.60
C GLU A 47 -11.68 -4.81 -5.18
N VAL A 48 -10.70 -5.68 -4.91
CA VAL A 48 -10.45 -6.25 -3.58
C VAL A 48 -10.08 -5.15 -2.58
N ILE A 49 -9.19 -4.23 -2.97
CA ILE A 49 -8.78 -3.10 -2.12
C ILE A 49 -9.98 -2.22 -1.79
N LYS A 50 -10.78 -1.81 -2.79
CA LYS A 50 -11.98 -1.00 -2.58
C LYS A 50 -13.02 -1.69 -1.71
N LYS A 51 -13.18 -3.00 -1.85
CA LYS A 51 -14.13 -3.80 -1.06
C LYS A 51 -13.74 -3.86 0.42
N HIS A 52 -12.46 -4.10 0.72
CA HIS A 52 -12.01 -4.36 2.09
C HIS A 52 -11.43 -3.13 2.82
N PHE A 53 -10.87 -2.18 2.08
CA PHE A 53 -10.23 -0.98 2.62
C PHE A 53 -10.72 0.32 1.95
N PRO A 54 -12.05 0.54 1.84
CA PRO A 54 -12.60 1.68 1.10
C PRO A 54 -12.12 3.04 1.63
N ARG A 55 -12.06 3.21 2.96
CA ARG A 55 -11.61 4.47 3.58
C ARG A 55 -10.13 4.75 3.30
N ALA A 56 -9.27 3.73 3.41
CA ALA A 56 -7.85 3.90 3.16
C ALA A 56 -7.58 4.21 1.68
N TYR A 57 -8.34 3.60 0.77
CA TYR A 57 -8.25 3.90 -0.66
C TYR A 57 -8.72 5.33 -0.97
N ASN A 58 -9.78 5.82 -0.33
CA ASN A 58 -10.21 7.21 -0.49
C ASN A 58 -9.15 8.20 0.01
N ASN A 59 -8.55 7.95 1.19
CA ASN A 59 -7.44 8.79 1.68
C ASN A 59 -6.23 8.76 0.72
N TYR A 60 -5.95 7.61 0.08
CA TYR A 60 -4.93 7.53 -0.97
C TYR A 60 -5.26 8.45 -2.14
N LEU A 61 -6.51 8.46 -2.62
CA LEU A 61 -6.94 9.36 -3.70
C LEU A 61 -6.81 10.83 -3.31
N GLU A 62 -7.22 11.21 -2.10
CA GLU A 62 -7.08 12.58 -1.59
C GLU A 62 -5.61 13.04 -1.61
N VAL A 63 -4.68 12.17 -1.24
CA VAL A 63 -3.23 12.47 -1.30
C VAL A 63 -2.75 12.61 -2.73
N VAL A 64 -3.17 11.72 -3.64
CA VAL A 64 -2.80 11.79 -5.06
C VAL A 64 -3.32 13.08 -5.70
N ASP A 65 -4.58 13.45 -5.42
CA ASP A 65 -5.19 14.68 -5.93
C ASP A 65 -4.45 15.90 -5.37
N TRP A 66 -4.16 15.92 -4.07
CA TRP A 66 -3.38 17.00 -3.46
C TRP A 66 -2.00 17.16 -4.10
N ILE A 67 -1.30 16.06 -4.40
CA ILE A 67 -0.01 16.09 -5.11
C ILE A 67 -0.18 16.62 -6.53
N ASN A 68 -1.21 16.22 -7.26
CA ASN A 68 -1.44 16.72 -8.63
C ASN A 68 -1.74 18.22 -8.66
N GLU A 69 -2.44 18.73 -7.65
CA GLU A 69 -2.81 20.14 -7.53
C GLU A 69 -1.66 21.02 -7.02
N ASN A 70 -0.84 20.51 -6.08
CA ASN A 70 0.13 21.31 -5.32
C ASN A 70 1.59 20.90 -5.55
N GLY A 71 1.83 19.74 -6.16
CA GLY A 71 3.16 19.15 -6.37
C GLY A 71 3.90 19.65 -7.60
N LYS A 72 3.50 20.79 -8.18
CA LYS A 72 4.30 21.46 -9.22
C LYS A 72 5.55 22.06 -8.57
N VAL A 73 6.68 21.39 -8.78
CA VAL A 73 8.04 21.92 -8.53
C VAL A 73 8.45 22.78 -9.72
#